data_AF-A0AAJ2MZ95-F1
#
_entry.id   AF-A0AAJ2MZ95-F1
#
_cell.length_a   1.000
_cell.length_b   1.000
_cell.length_c   1.000
_cell.angle_alpha   90.00
_cell.angle_beta   90.00
_cell.angle_gamma   90.00
#
_symmetry.space_group_name_H-M   'P 1'
#
loop_
_entity.id
_entity.type
_entity.pdbx_description
1 polymer ?
#
loop_
_entity_poly.entity_id
_entity_poly.type
_entity_poly.pdbx_seq_one_letter_code
_entity_poly.pdbx_strand_id
1 'polypeptide(L)'
;MEAENEKTQEEFELIPLTPLRRLERRIEELEKKASINERELYREIIQIIRMNQEIVDALIKANDSLRIELSKLPLKIEELTKKIDELLELIKAAGEEETRPTIDNKPLIEKIEKLAEINNKILENNEALIALLEDISKKLSKPPLPIPPKPPTIPKIPSTQ
;
A
#
# COMPACT_ATOMS: atom_id res chain seq x y z
N MET A 1 45.61 -27.96 -94.09
CA MET A 1 44.73 -26.91 -94.60
C MET A 1 43.82 -27.62 -95.57
N GLU A 2 42.54 -27.84 -95.36
CA GLU A 2 41.51 -27.01 -94.73
C GLU A 2 40.52 -27.90 -93.97
N ALA A 3 40.07 -27.39 -92.83
CA ALA A 3 39.01 -27.96 -92.01
C ALA A 3 37.67 -27.30 -92.37
N GLU A 4 36.59 -27.91 -91.91
CA GLU A 4 35.30 -27.24 -91.65
C GLU A 4 34.52 -26.76 -92.87
N ASN A 5 33.90 -27.68 -93.58
CA ASN A 5 32.63 -27.40 -94.24
C ASN A 5 31.80 -28.69 -94.26
N GLU A 6 30.51 -28.58 -93.92
CA GLU A 6 29.42 -29.57 -94.12
C GLU A 6 28.70 -30.15 -92.88
N LYS A 7 28.97 -29.71 -91.65
CA LYS A 7 28.04 -29.94 -90.52
C LYS A 7 26.89 -28.93 -90.42
N THR A 8 26.64 -28.18 -91.48
CA THR A 8 25.59 -27.15 -91.59
C THR A 8 24.57 -27.46 -92.70
N GLN A 9 24.56 -28.68 -93.21
CA GLN A 9 23.44 -29.21 -93.97
C GLN A 9 22.46 -29.84 -92.96
N GLU A 10 21.16 -29.56 -93.14
CA GLU A 10 20.02 -29.98 -92.28
C GLU A 10 19.67 -29.02 -91.13
N GLU A 11 18.99 -27.93 -91.47
CA GLU A 11 17.77 -27.37 -90.82
C GLU A 11 17.58 -25.92 -91.29
N PHE A 12 17.29 -25.74 -92.58
CA PHE A 12 16.66 -24.51 -93.08
C PHE A 12 15.14 -24.66 -92.91
N GLU A 13 14.63 -24.33 -91.73
CA GLU A 13 13.21 -23.98 -91.58
C GLU A 13 13.03 -22.46 -91.71
N LEU A 14 12.10 -22.07 -92.57
CA LEU A 14 11.85 -20.71 -93.07
C LEU A 14 11.25 -19.73 -92.03
N ILE A 15 11.16 -20.13 -90.76
CA ILE A 15 10.56 -19.33 -89.68
C ILE A 15 11.62 -19.18 -88.59
N PRO A 16 11.98 -17.95 -88.19
CA PRO A 16 12.93 -17.76 -87.11
C PRO A 16 12.37 -18.41 -85.83
N LEU A 17 13.02 -19.47 -85.33
CA LEU A 17 12.65 -20.19 -84.09
C LEU A 17 12.99 -19.40 -82.81
N THR A 18 13.62 -18.23 -82.94
CA THR A 18 14.03 -17.36 -81.84
C THR A 18 12.87 -16.96 -80.91
N PRO A 19 11.65 -16.65 -81.41
CA PRO A 19 10.48 -16.39 -80.57
C PRO A 19 9.95 -17.66 -79.90
N LEU A 20 9.96 -18.81 -80.57
CA LEU A 20 9.52 -20.08 -79.99
C LEU A 20 10.42 -20.54 -78.84
N ARG A 21 11.75 -20.48 -79.02
CA ARG A 21 12.70 -20.77 -77.94
C ARG A 21 12.61 -19.78 -76.77
N ARG A 22 12.23 -18.52 -77.02
CA ARG A 22 11.95 -17.54 -75.95
C ARG A 22 10.67 -17.87 -75.19
N LEU A 23 9.65 -18.35 -75.89
CA LEU A 23 8.40 -18.80 -75.28
C LEU A 23 8.60 -20.07 -74.46
N GLU A 24 9.36 -21.04 -74.98
CA GLU A 24 9.73 -22.27 -74.27
C GLU A 24 10.49 -21.97 -72.97
N ARG A 25 11.52 -21.11 -73.02
CA ARG A 25 12.22 -20.66 -71.79
C ARG A 25 11.30 -19.94 -70.81
N ARG A 26 10.38 -19.10 -71.30
CA ARG A 26 9.40 -18.42 -70.44
C ARG A 26 8.39 -19.38 -69.82
N ILE A 27 7.96 -20.40 -70.55
CA ILE A 27 7.05 -21.44 -70.05
C ILE A 27 7.78 -22.29 -69.00
N GLU A 28 9.03 -22.69 -69.24
CA GLU A 28 9.85 -23.46 -68.30
C GLU A 28 10.10 -22.66 -67.00
N GLU A 29 10.36 -21.35 -67.11
CA GLU A 29 10.48 -20.45 -65.96
C GLU A 29 9.15 -20.28 -65.20
N LEU A 30 8.01 -20.26 -65.90
CA LEU A 30 6.69 -20.17 -65.29
C LEU A 30 6.28 -21.48 -64.60
N GLU A 31 6.55 -22.64 -65.18
CA GLU A 31 6.26 -23.95 -64.57
C GLU A 31 7.08 -24.18 -63.29
N LYS A 32 8.36 -23.77 -63.31
CA LYS A 32 9.22 -23.79 -62.12
C LYS A 32 8.68 -22.89 -61.01
N LYS A 33 8.08 -21.74 -61.33
CA LYS A 33 7.52 -20.82 -60.34
C LYS A 33 6.11 -21.22 -59.87
N ALA A 34 5.30 -21.81 -60.75
CA ALA A 34 3.91 -22.15 -60.46
C ALA A 34 3.77 -23.40 -59.58
N SER A 35 4.56 -24.46 -59.83
CA SER A 35 4.40 -25.73 -59.11
C SER A 35 4.95 -25.74 -57.67
N ILE A 36 5.83 -24.79 -57.33
CA ILE A 36 6.45 -24.69 -56.00
C ILE A 36 5.50 -24.01 -54.99
N ASN A 37 4.69 -23.05 -55.43
CA ASN A 37 3.88 -22.23 -54.53
C ASN A 37 2.67 -22.94 -53.91
N GLU A 38 2.00 -23.86 -54.62
CA GLU A 38 0.79 -24.48 -54.09
C GLU A 38 1.09 -25.38 -52.88
N ARG A 39 2.15 -26.19 -52.96
CA ARG A 39 2.55 -27.09 -51.87
C ARG A 39 3.05 -26.33 -50.64
N GLU A 40 3.70 -25.19 -50.83
CA GLU A 40 4.14 -24.31 -49.73
C GLU A 40 2.94 -23.65 -49.06
N LEU A 41 1.98 -23.12 -49.82
CA LEU A 41 0.72 -22.60 -49.29
C LEU A 41 -0.04 -23.65 -48.47
N TYR A 42 -0.13 -24.90 -48.94
CA TYR A 42 -0.77 -25.97 -48.16
C TYR A 42 -0.03 -26.27 -46.86
N ARG A 43 1.31 -26.22 -46.84
CA ARG A 43 2.10 -26.39 -45.61
C ARG A 43 1.86 -25.25 -44.63
N GLU A 44 1.84 -24.01 -45.10
CA GLU A 44 1.54 -22.83 -44.27
C GLU A 44 0.13 -22.91 -43.68
N ILE A 45 -0.87 -23.30 -44.47
CA ILE A 45 -2.25 -23.49 -43.97
C ILE A 45 -2.29 -24.55 -42.87
N ILE A 46 -1.62 -25.70 -43.06
CA ILE A 46 -1.55 -26.76 -42.04
C ILE A 46 -0.85 -26.25 -40.77
N GLN A 47 0.20 -25.43 -40.92
CA GLN A 47 0.91 -24.84 -39.79
C GLN A 47 0.03 -23.85 -39.02
N ILE A 48 -0.73 -23.02 -39.72
CA ILE A 48 -1.71 -22.11 -39.11
C ILE A 48 -2.77 -22.90 -38.35
N ILE A 49 -3.29 -24.00 -38.93
CA ILE A 49 -4.27 -24.86 -38.28
C ILE A 49 -3.68 -25.47 -36.99
N ARG A 50 -2.46 -25.98 -37.03
CA ARG A 50 -1.78 -26.50 -35.82
C ARG A 50 -1.60 -25.44 -34.76
N MET A 51 -1.13 -24.25 -35.15
CA MET A 51 -0.94 -23.15 -34.21
C MET A 51 -2.27 -22.69 -33.59
N ASN A 52 -3.34 -22.66 -34.38
CA ASN A 52 -4.68 -22.37 -33.85
C ASN A 52 -5.17 -23.46 -32.89
N GLN A 53 -4.90 -24.74 -33.15
CA GLN A 53 -5.24 -25.83 -32.23
C GLN A 53 -4.46 -25.70 -30.91
N GLU A 54 -3.17 -25.38 -30.96
CA GLU A 54 -2.37 -25.12 -29.76
C GLU A 54 -2.91 -23.94 -28.94
N ILE A 55 -3.32 -22.85 -29.61
CA ILE A 55 -3.95 -21.70 -28.95
C ILE A 55 -5.28 -22.09 -28.32
N VAL A 56 -6.13 -22.84 -29.02
CA VAL A 56 -7.41 -23.30 -28.50
C VAL A 56 -7.21 -24.21 -27.29
N ASP A 57 -6.26 -25.15 -27.34
CA ASP A 57 -5.92 -26.02 -26.21
C ASP A 57 -5.39 -25.23 -25.01
N ALA A 58 -4.54 -24.23 -25.25
CA ALA A 58 -4.06 -23.34 -24.20
C ALA A 58 -5.20 -22.52 -23.58
N LEU A 59 -6.15 -22.05 -24.39
CA LEU A 59 -7.33 -21.32 -23.95
C LEU A 59 -8.24 -22.21 -23.10
N ILE A 60 -8.48 -23.46 -23.50
CA ILE A 60 -9.26 -24.43 -22.74
C ILE A 60 -8.60 -24.67 -21.38
N LYS A 61 -7.29 -24.94 -21.35
CA LYS A 61 -6.55 -25.14 -20.09
C LYS A 61 -6.59 -23.91 -19.18
N ALA A 62 -6.43 -22.72 -19.73
CA ALA A 62 -6.52 -21.47 -18.97
C ALA A 62 -7.93 -21.26 -18.41
N ASN A 63 -8.97 -21.55 -19.20
CA ASN A 63 -10.36 -21.47 -18.76
C ASN A 63 -10.67 -22.48 -17.65
N ASP A 64 -10.24 -23.72 -17.78
CA ASP A 64 -10.39 -24.75 -16.74
C ASP A 64 -9.66 -24.35 -15.46
N SER A 65 -8.44 -23.81 -15.56
CA SER A 65 -7.70 -23.27 -14.41
C SER A 65 -8.46 -22.14 -13.72
N LEU A 66 -8.95 -21.16 -14.50
CA LEU A 66 -9.76 -20.06 -13.97
C LEU A 66 -11.04 -20.56 -13.32
N ARG A 67 -11.71 -21.55 -13.91
CA ARG A 67 -12.91 -22.16 -13.34
C ARG A 67 -12.63 -22.84 -12.00
N ILE A 68 -11.47 -23.49 -11.86
CA ILE A 68 -11.01 -24.07 -10.58
C ILE A 68 -10.69 -22.98 -9.56
N GLU A 69 -10.09 -21.86 -9.96
CA GLU A 69 -9.83 -20.74 -9.05
C GLU A 69 -11.13 -20.08 -8.58
N LEU A 70 -12.07 -19.86 -9.50
CA LEU A 70 -13.40 -19.35 -9.19
C LEU A 70 -14.17 -20.28 -8.24
N SER A 71 -14.05 -21.59 -8.39
CA SER A 71 -14.72 -22.53 -7.48
C SER A 71 -14.15 -22.52 -6.05
N LYS A 72 -12.92 -22.04 -5.87
CA LYS A 72 -12.29 -21.87 -4.54
C LYS A 72 -12.67 -20.56 -3.85
N LEU A 73 -13.17 -19.56 -4.58
CA LEU A 73 -13.52 -18.26 -3.98
C LEU A 73 -14.66 -18.34 -2.96
N PRO A 74 -15.78 -19.06 -3.19
CA PRO A 74 -16.83 -19.19 -2.20
C PRO A 74 -16.33 -19.75 -0.86
N LEU A 75 -15.45 -20.75 -0.89
CA LEU A 75 -14.86 -21.34 0.32
C LEU A 75 -14.06 -20.29 1.11
N LYS A 76 -13.23 -19.50 0.43
CA LYS A 76 -12.46 -18.42 1.07
C LYS A 76 -13.36 -17.32 1.64
N ILE A 77 -14.48 -17.02 0.96
CA ILE A 77 -15.47 -16.06 1.43
C ILE A 77 -16.16 -16.58 2.69
N GLU A 78 -16.57 -17.85 2.73
CA GLU A 78 -17.16 -18.48 3.92
C GLU A 78 -16.19 -18.47 5.11
N GLU A 79 -14.91 -18.78 4.89
CA GLU A 79 -13.87 -18.68 5.93
C GLU A 79 -13.71 -17.25 6.45
N LEU A 80 -13.75 -16.25 5.57
CA LEU A 80 -13.68 -14.86 5.96
C LEU A 80 -14.93 -14.43 6.75
N THR A 81 -16.12 -14.83 6.31
CA THR A 81 -17.37 -14.57 7.02
C THR A 81 -17.33 -15.16 8.42
N LYS A 82 -16.86 -16.41 8.60
CA LYS A 82 -16.69 -17.02 9.93
C LYS A 82 -15.76 -16.21 10.83
N LYS A 83 -14.61 -15.75 10.31
CA LYS A 83 -13.68 -14.90 11.08
C LYS A 83 -14.31 -13.56 11.48
N ILE A 84 -15.15 -12.99 10.62
CA ILE A 84 -15.89 -11.77 10.93
C ILE A 84 -16.94 -12.05 12.01
N ASP A 85 -17.68 -13.16 11.93
CA ASP A 85 -18.65 -13.56 12.94
C ASP A 85 -17.98 -13.80 14.30
N GLU A 86 -16.85 -14.51 14.34
CA GLU A 86 -16.02 -14.69 15.55
C GLU A 86 -15.54 -13.34 16.12
N LEU A 87 -15.09 -12.42 15.26
CA LEU A 87 -14.69 -11.09 15.68
C LEU A 87 -15.87 -10.29 16.23
N LEU A 88 -17.05 -10.39 15.63
CA LEU A 88 -18.27 -9.77 16.13
C LEU A 88 -18.70 -10.37 17.47
N GLU A 89 -18.54 -11.67 17.67
CA GLU A 89 -18.78 -12.32 18.96
C GLU A 89 -17.82 -11.81 20.03
N LEU A 90 -16.52 -11.67 19.72
CA LEU A 90 -15.54 -11.09 20.64
C LEU A 90 -15.87 -9.63 20.98
N ILE A 91 -16.29 -8.82 19.99
CA ILE A 91 -16.70 -7.43 20.24
C ILE A 91 -17.96 -7.39 21.12
N LYS A 92 -18.95 -8.25 20.86
CA LYS A 92 -20.15 -8.36 21.70
C LYS A 92 -19.79 -8.78 23.12
N ALA A 93 -18.91 -9.77 23.28
CA ALA A 93 -18.42 -10.20 24.59
C ALA A 93 -17.68 -9.08 25.33
N ALA A 94 -16.82 -8.33 24.65
CA ALA A 94 -16.13 -7.18 25.24
C ALA A 94 -17.09 -6.05 25.63
N GLY A 95 -18.09 -5.75 24.79
CA GLY A 95 -19.13 -4.75 25.10
C GLY A 95 -20.07 -5.21 26.22
N GLU A 96 -20.36 -6.51 26.32
CA GLU A 96 -21.08 -7.11 27.44
C GLU A 96 -20.24 -7.11 28.73
N GLU A 97 -18.93 -7.30 28.67
CA GLU A 97 -18.05 -7.22 29.83
C GLU A 97 -17.94 -5.80 30.37
N GLU A 98 -17.99 -4.79 29.50
CA GLU A 98 -18.01 -3.37 29.88
C GLU A 98 -19.39 -2.92 30.42
N THR A 99 -20.48 -3.58 30.01
CA THR A 99 -21.86 -3.25 30.43
C THR A 99 -22.44 -4.17 31.51
N ARG A 100 -21.83 -5.32 31.78
CA ARG A 100 -22.11 -6.09 32.99
C ARG A 100 -21.66 -5.23 34.16
N PRO A 101 -22.55 -4.85 35.10
CA PRO A 101 -22.11 -4.27 36.34
C PRO A 101 -21.31 -5.37 37.05
N THR A 102 -19.99 -5.30 36.93
CA THR A 102 -19.08 -6.05 37.77
C THR A 102 -19.52 -5.79 39.20
N ILE A 103 -19.91 -6.89 39.82
CA ILE A 103 -20.36 -7.02 41.20
C ILE A 103 -19.43 -6.18 42.09
N ASP A 104 -20.05 -5.27 42.86
CA ASP A 104 -19.46 -4.38 43.87
C ASP A 104 -18.57 -3.20 43.44
N ASN A 105 -19.11 -2.31 42.59
CA ASN A 105 -18.60 -0.94 42.50
C ASN A 105 -18.93 -0.06 43.72
N LYS A 106 -19.82 -0.49 44.63
CA LYS A 106 -20.14 0.24 45.88
C LYS A 106 -18.91 0.55 46.75
N PRO A 107 -18.06 -0.41 47.13
CA PRO A 107 -16.85 -0.12 47.91
C PRO A 107 -15.84 0.74 47.14
N LEU A 108 -15.84 0.71 45.81
CA LEU A 108 -14.98 1.56 44.99
C LEU A 108 -15.49 3.01 44.96
N ILE A 109 -16.80 3.19 44.79
CA ILE A 109 -17.48 4.49 44.83
C ILE A 109 -17.32 5.11 46.24
N GLU A 110 -17.52 4.35 47.31
CA GLU A 110 -17.29 4.85 48.69
C GLU A 110 -15.83 5.26 48.94
N LYS A 111 -14.86 4.53 48.37
CA LYS A 111 -13.44 4.91 48.45
C LYS A 111 -13.16 6.18 47.65
N ILE A 112 -13.77 6.33 46.47
CA ILE A 112 -13.65 7.53 45.64
C ILE A 112 -14.29 8.74 46.35
N GLU A 113 -15.46 8.58 46.96
CA GLU A 113 -16.10 9.64 47.76
C GLU A 113 -15.25 10.03 48.97
N LYS A 114 -14.71 9.06 49.72
CA LYS A 114 -13.78 9.34 50.83
C LYS A 114 -12.50 10.04 50.37
N LEU A 115 -11.96 9.65 49.21
CA LEU A 115 -10.80 10.32 48.61
C LEU A 115 -11.14 11.76 48.20
N ALA A 116 -12.34 12.00 47.66
CA ALA A 116 -12.81 13.34 47.32
C ALA A 116 -12.98 14.22 48.57
N GLU A 117 -13.56 13.68 49.64
CA GLU A 117 -13.70 14.38 50.93
C GLU A 117 -12.33 14.75 51.54
N ILE A 118 -11.38 13.81 51.56
CA ILE A 118 -10.03 14.06 52.07
C ILE A 118 -9.33 15.13 51.23
N ASN A 119 -9.43 15.07 49.90
CA ASN A 119 -8.84 16.08 49.02
C ASN A 119 -9.44 17.48 49.25
N ASN A 120 -10.76 17.59 49.41
CA ASN A 120 -11.40 18.87 49.75
C ASN A 120 -10.89 19.43 51.08
N LYS A 121 -10.75 18.58 52.10
CA LYS A 121 -10.20 18.99 53.40
C LYS A 121 -8.73 19.41 53.31
N ILE A 122 -7.94 18.76 52.45
CA ILE A 122 -6.55 19.16 52.18
C ILE A 122 -6.51 20.52 51.47
N LEU A 123 -7.40 20.77 50.50
CA LEU A 123 -7.50 22.06 49.83
C LEU A 123 -7.84 23.18 50.81
N GLU A 124 -8.83 22.99 51.68
CA GLU A 124 -9.19 23.96 52.72
C GLU A 124 -8.01 24.25 53.67
N ASN A 125 -7.29 23.20 54.11
CA ASN A 125 -6.11 23.37 54.95
C ASN A 125 -4.97 24.09 54.22
N ASN A 126 -4.77 23.80 52.93
CA ASN A 126 -3.77 24.47 52.11
C ASN A 126 -4.13 25.95 51.91
N GLU A 127 -5.39 26.29 51.68
CA GLU A 127 -5.86 27.68 51.62
C GLU A 127 -5.63 28.40 52.94
N ALA A 128 -5.94 27.76 54.08
CA ALA A 128 -5.67 28.32 55.40
C ALA A 128 -4.16 28.53 55.65
N LEU A 129 -3.32 27.58 55.23
CA LEU A 129 -1.86 27.72 55.33
C LEU A 129 -1.33 28.84 54.43
N ILE A 130 -1.85 29.00 53.21
CA ILE A 130 -1.49 30.10 52.32
C ILE A 130 -1.87 31.44 52.97
N ALA A 131 -3.08 31.56 53.53
CA ALA A 131 -3.50 32.78 54.23
C ALA A 131 -2.57 33.12 55.42
N LEU A 132 -2.16 32.11 56.21
CA LEU A 132 -1.21 32.30 57.29
C LEU A 132 0.18 32.72 56.79
N LEU A 133 0.65 32.15 55.68
CA LEU A 133 1.91 32.52 55.05
C LEU A 133 1.85 33.94 54.48
N GLU A 134 0.72 34.37 53.93
CA GLU A 134 0.50 35.75 53.51
C GLU A 134 0.54 36.73 54.68
N ASP A 135 -0.05 36.38 55.82
CA ASP A 135 0.00 37.20 57.03
C ASP A 135 1.41 37.32 57.60
N ILE A 136 2.19 36.23 57.57
CA ILE A 136 3.60 36.24 57.95
C ILE A 136 4.40 37.11 56.96
N SER A 137 4.18 36.95 55.67
CA SER A 137 4.79 37.77 54.62
C SER A 137 4.49 39.26 54.81
N LYS A 138 3.23 39.63 55.08
CA LYS A 138 2.84 41.03 55.40
C LYS A 138 3.53 41.55 56.65
N LYS A 139 3.72 40.72 57.69
CA LYS A 139 4.44 41.12 58.91
C LYS A 139 5.94 41.31 58.66
N LEU A 140 6.54 40.52 57.78
CA LEU A 140 7.96 40.61 57.43
C LEU A 140 8.24 41.71 56.39
N SER A 141 7.26 42.05 55.54
CA SER A 141 7.37 43.09 54.51
C SER A 141 7.08 44.50 55.03
N LYS A 142 6.67 44.66 56.30
CA LYS A 142 6.56 45.99 56.91
C LYS A 142 7.94 46.68 56.95
N PRO A 143 8.13 47.83 56.28
CA PRO A 143 9.38 48.56 56.35
C PRO A 143 9.64 49.04 57.78
N PRO A 144 10.91 49.14 58.22
CA PRO A 144 11.22 49.61 59.56
C PRO A 144 10.67 51.02 59.77
N LEU A 145 9.98 51.23 60.90
CA LEU A 145 9.46 52.53 61.31
C LEU A 145 10.59 53.57 61.37
N PRO A 146 10.33 54.85 61.05
CA PRO A 146 11.34 55.90 61.10
C PRO A 146 11.89 56.01 62.53
N ILE A 147 13.21 55.91 62.66
CA ILE A 147 13.90 56.06 63.94
C ILE A 147 13.61 57.48 64.48
N PRO A 148 13.12 57.63 65.72
CA PRO A 148 12.87 58.95 66.30
C PRO A 148 14.18 59.74 66.45
N PRO A 149 14.15 61.07 66.24
CA PRO A 149 15.35 61.90 66.33
C PRO A 149 15.93 61.87 67.76
N LYS A 150 17.25 61.64 67.83
CA LYS A 150 18.02 61.54 69.07
C LYS A 150 17.90 62.87 69.86
N PRO A 151 17.46 62.86 71.13
CA PRO A 151 17.32 64.08 71.91
C PRO A 151 18.68 64.71 72.25
N PRO A 152 18.75 66.05 72.37
CA PRO A 152 20.00 66.78 72.57
C PRO A 152 20.60 66.51 73.95
N THR A 153 21.86 66.06 73.96
CA THR A 153 22.69 65.93 75.17
C THR A 153 22.95 67.30 75.78
N ILE A 154 22.43 67.54 76.98
CA ILE A 154 22.67 68.75 77.78
C ILE A 154 24.12 68.70 78.32
N PRO A 155 24.92 69.78 78.15
CA PRO A 155 26.27 69.86 78.68
C PRO A 155 26.27 69.98 80.22
N LYS A 156 27.07 69.16 80.88
CA LYS A 156 27.22 69.12 82.34
C LYS A 156 28.50 69.87 82.74
N ILE A 157 28.38 71.08 83.30
CA ILE A 157 29.46 71.84 83.94
C ILE A 157 28.79 72.75 85.01
N PRO A 158 29.41 73.12 86.15
CA PRO A 158 30.40 72.44 87.01
C PRO A 158 29.90 72.37 88.47
N SER A 159 30.58 71.63 89.34
CA SER A 159 30.55 71.85 90.80
C SER A 159 31.87 72.48 91.23
N THR A 160 31.79 73.73 91.67
CA THR A 160 32.83 74.53 92.34
C THR A 160 33.20 73.95 93.70
N GLN A 161 34.45 74.14 94.10
CA GLN A 161 34.74 74.77 95.39
C GLN A 161 34.95 76.26 95.15
#